data_AF-A0A4S3MME6-F1
#
_entry.id   AF-A0A4S3MME6-F1
#
_cell.length_a   1.000
_cell.length_b   1.000
_cell.length_c   1.000
_cell.angle_alpha   90.00
_cell.angle_beta   90.00
_cell.angle_gamma   90.00
#
_symmetry.space_group_name_H-M   'P 1'
#
loop_
_entity.id
_entity.type
_entity.pdbx_description
1 polymer ?
#
loop_
_entity_poly.entity_id
_entity_poly.type
_entity_poly.pdbx_seq_one_letter_code
_entity_poly.pdbx_strand_id
1 'polypeptide(L)' 'MTDAPQIAQKSPFKVELEAGKTYFWCACGKSAKQPFCDGSHKGTDFVPTKFTAEEAKTAFLCGCKHSAKAPFCDGAHKGL' A
#
# COMPACT_ATOMS: atom_id res chain seq x y z
N MET A 1 -9.49 10.82 -17.00
CA MET A 1 -10.31 9.79 -16.33
C MET A 1 -9.49 9.39 -15.12
N THR A 2 -9.85 9.86 -13.93
CA THR A 2 -9.13 9.48 -12.70
C THR A 2 -9.42 8.00 -12.45
N ASP A 3 -8.48 7.14 -12.84
CA ASP A 3 -8.56 5.71 -12.52
C ASP A 3 -8.68 5.58 -11.00
N ALA A 4 -9.68 4.83 -10.52
CA ALA A 4 -9.71 4.40 -9.13
C ALA A 4 -8.64 3.32 -8.91
N PRO A 5 -8.01 3.24 -7.74
CA PRO A 5 -7.00 2.21 -7.50
C PRO A 5 -7.67 0.84 -7.48
N GLN A 6 -6.98 -0.18 -8.00
CA GLN A 6 -7.49 -1.54 -7.96
C GLN A 6 -7.41 -2.08 -6.52
N ILE A 7 -8.50 -2.67 -6.02
CA ILE A 7 -8.47 -3.40 -4.76
C ILE A 7 -7.61 -4.64 -4.97
N ALA A 8 -6.43 -4.69 -4.34
CA ALA A 8 -5.59 -5.89 -4.37
C ALA A 8 -6.19 -7.01 -3.50
N GLN A 9 -6.69 -6.64 -2.31
CA GLN A 9 -7.51 -7.51 -1.46
C GLN A 9 -8.31 -6.66 -0.45
N LYS A 10 -9.44 -7.19 0.06
CA LYS A 10 -10.26 -6.56 1.11
C LYS A 10 -9.76 -6.88 2.52
N SER A 11 -8.45 -6.84 2.73
CA SER A 11 -7.78 -7.11 4.00
C SER A 11 -6.39 -6.45 4.03
N PRO A 12 -5.80 -6.18 5.21
CA PRO A 12 -4.44 -5.67 5.28
C PRO A 12 -3.40 -6.73 4.92
N PHE A 13 -2.23 -6.27 4.48
CA PHE A 13 -1.02 -7.09 4.41
C PHE A 13 -0.23 -6.93 5.72
N LYS A 14 -0.04 -8.04 6.45
CA LYS A 14 0.88 -8.07 7.60
C LYS A 14 2.31 -8.12 7.06
N VAL A 15 3.15 -7.17 7.48
CA VAL A 15 4.57 -7.10 7.07
C VAL A 15 5.45 -6.83 8.28
N GLU A 16 6.68 -7.35 8.24
CA GLU A 16 7.72 -6.96 9.18
C GLU A 16 8.51 -5.79 8.57
N LEU A 17 8.54 -4.68 9.29
CA LEU A 17 9.31 -3.49 8.92
C LEU A 17 10.65 -3.50 9.64
N GLU A 18 11.69 -3.04 8.97
CA GLU A 18 13.04 -2.85 9.50
C GLU A 18 13.26 -1.36 9.80
N ALA A 19 13.80 -1.06 10.98
CA ALA A 19 14.11 0.32 11.38
C ALA A 19 15.07 0.99 10.37
N GLY A 20 14.78 2.24 10.02
CA GLY A 20 15.55 3.03 9.06
C GLY A 20 15.34 2.65 7.58
N LYS A 21 14.63 1.55 7.28
CA LYS A 21 14.43 1.12 5.89
C LYS A 21 13.31 1.91 5.23
N THR A 22 13.60 2.40 4.03
CA THR A 22 12.60 3.01 3.15
C THR A 22 11.86 1.95 2.35
N TYR A 23 10.54 2.07 2.34
CA TYR A 23 9.62 1.24 1.56
C TYR A 23 8.81 2.10 0.60
N PHE A 24 8.35 1.48 -0.47
CA PHE A 24 7.45 2.09 -1.45
C PHE A 24 6.16 1.27 -1.50
N TRP A 25 5.09 1.79 -0.90
CA TRP A 25 3.79 1.12 -0.89
C TRP A 25 3.09 1.27 -2.24
N CYS A 26 2.47 0.18 -2.72
CA CYS A 26 1.70 0.18 -3.95
C CYS A 26 0.37 0.91 -3.75
N ALA A 27 0.23 2.09 -4.36
CA ALA A 27 -0.99 2.89 -4.35
C ALA A 27 -1.99 2.50 -5.44
N CYS A 28 -1.53 1.96 -6.58
CA CYS A 28 -2.41 1.65 -7.72
C CYS A 28 -3.15 0.31 -7.61
N GLY A 29 -2.71 -0.60 -6.74
CA GLY A 29 -3.27 -1.96 -6.63
C GLY A 29 -2.75 -3.00 -7.63
N LYS A 30 -2.04 -2.58 -8.68
CA LYS A 30 -1.63 -3.46 -9.79
C LYS A 30 -0.36 -4.28 -9.53
N SER A 31 0.36 -4.02 -8.43
CA SER A 31 1.62 -4.72 -8.13
C SER A 31 1.40 -6.22 -7.89
N ALA A 32 2.28 -7.05 -8.46
CA ALA A 32 2.38 -8.46 -8.14
C ALA A 32 3.15 -8.73 -6.83
N LYS A 33 3.86 -7.72 -6.30
CA LYS A 33 4.63 -7.78 -5.05
C LYS A 33 3.95 -7.03 -3.90
N GLN A 34 2.63 -7.14 -3.80
CA GLN A 34 1.87 -6.49 -2.72
C GLN A 34 2.48 -6.81 -1.34
N PRO A 35 2.47 -5.85 -0.40
CA PRO A 35 1.88 -4.49 -0.49
C PRO A 35 2.79 -3.45 -1.16
N PHE A 36 3.95 -3.84 -1.68
CA PHE A 36 4.98 -2.91 -2.18
C PHE A 36 4.88 -2.69 -3.69
N CYS A 37 5.42 -1.57 -4.14
CA CYS A 37 5.49 -1.20 -5.55
C CYS A 37 6.51 -2.08 -6.29
N ASP A 38 6.13 -2.54 -7.48
CA ASP A 38 6.99 -3.27 -8.41
C ASP A 38 7.17 -2.57 -9.77
N GLY A 39 6.60 -1.37 -9.93
CA GLY A 39 6.59 -0.62 -11.18
C GLY A 39 5.31 -0.76 -12.02
N SER A 40 4.37 -1.63 -11.65
CA SER A 40 3.11 -1.84 -12.39
C SER A 40 2.16 -0.63 -12.40
N HIS A 41 2.52 0.48 -11.74
CA HIS A 41 1.79 1.75 -11.81
C HIS A 41 2.11 2.57 -13.07
N LYS A 42 3.18 2.22 -13.82
CA LYS A 42 3.54 2.92 -15.06
C LYS A 42 2.36 2.92 -16.03
N GLY A 43 2.06 4.08 -16.61
CA GLY A 43 0.89 4.28 -17.48
C GLY A 43 -0.40 4.63 -16.74
N THR A 44 -0.34 4.87 -15.43
CA THR A 44 -1.44 5.43 -14.63
C THR A 44 -0.99 6.71 -13.93
N ASP A 45 -1.93 7.47 -13.37
CA ASP A 45 -1.65 8.66 -12.56
C ASP A 45 -1.16 8.33 -11.13
N PHE A 46 -1.10 7.04 -10.77
CA PHE A 46 -0.69 6.61 -9.44
C PHE A 46 0.82 6.62 -9.27
N VAL A 47 1.26 7.16 -8.14
CA VAL A 47 2.67 7.14 -7.69
C VAL A 47 2.74 6.36 -6.37
N PRO A 48 3.73 5.48 -6.16
CA PRO A 48 3.86 4.76 -4.91
C PRO A 48 4.17 5.70 -3.73
N THR A 49 3.57 5.40 -2.57
CA THR A 49 3.82 6.18 -1.36
C THR A 49 5.13 5.72 -0.72
N LYS A 50 6.13 6.61 -0.70
CA LYS A 50 7.39 6.42 0.02
C LYS A 50 7.17 6.64 1.51
N PHE A 51 7.63 5.71 2.34
CA PHE A 51 7.74 5.92 3.78
C PHE A 51 9.00 5.25 4.33
N THR A 52 9.53 5.75 5.44
CA THR A 52 10.63 5.12 6.16
C THR A 52 10.09 4.60 7.48
N ALA A 53 10.37 3.33 7.79
CA ALA A 53 10.01 2.76 9.07
C ALA A 53 10.98 3.27 10.15
N GLU A 54 10.50 3.98 11.16
CA GLU A 54 11.35 4.52 12.22
C GLU A 54 11.84 3.43 13.18
N GLU A 55 11.04 2.39 13.35
CA GLU A 55 11.29 1.27 14.25
C GLU A 55 11.01 -0.07 13.56
N ALA A 56 11.68 -1.12 14.04
CA ALA A 56 11.43 -2.47 13.59
C ALA A 56 10.14 -2.99 14.23
N LYS A 57 9.10 -3.24 13.43
CA LYS A 57 7.80 -3.69 13.94
C LYS A 57 7.01 -4.44 12.89
N THR A 58 6.10 -5.28 13.37
CA THR A 58 4.99 -5.74 12.53
C THR A 58 4.05 -4.57 12.24
N ALA A 59 3.74 -4.34 10.97
CA ALA A 59 2.76 -3.37 10.52
C ALA A 59 1.71 -4.01 9.62
N PHE A 60 0.55 -3.35 9.53
CA PHE A 60 -0.55 -3.74 8.65
C PHE A 60 -0.69 -2.68 7.56
N LEU A 61 -0.23 -3.00 6.35
CA LEU A 61 -0.32 -2.10 5.21
C LEU A 61 -1.63 -2.29 4.45
N CYS A 62 -2.15 -1.21 3.91
CA CYS A 62 -3.45 -1.20 3.22
C CYS A 62 -3.40 -2.07 1.95
N GLY A 63 -4.29 -3.07 1.89
CA GLY A 63 -4.49 -3.91 0.70
C GLY A 63 -5.57 -3.40 -0.25
N CYS A 64 -6.57 -2.67 0.25
CA CYS A 64 -7.69 -2.21 -0.58
C CYS A 64 -7.40 -0.92 -1.35
N LYS A 65 -6.40 -0.15 -0.94
CA LYS A 65 -5.98 1.14 -1.56
C LYS A 65 -6.93 2.32 -1.34
N HIS A 66 -7.92 2.16 -0.45
CA HIS A 66 -8.86 3.22 -0.05
C HIS A 66 -8.66 3.69 1.39
N SER A 67 -7.52 3.40 2.01
CA SER A 67 -7.24 3.91 3.36
C SER A 67 -6.96 5.41 3.33
N ALA A 68 -7.59 6.15 4.23
CA ALA A 68 -7.27 7.55 4.52
C ALA A 68 -5.95 7.71 5.30
N LYS A 69 -5.41 6.61 5.85
CA LYS A 69 -4.11 6.55 6.56
C LYS A 69 -3.05 5.78 5.78
N ALA A 70 -3.15 5.77 4.45
CA ALA A 70 -2.16 5.16 3.58
C ALA A 70 -0.73 5.61 3.97
N PRO A 71 0.25 4.69 4.04
CA PRO A 71 0.22 3.30 3.54
C PRO A 71 -0.40 2.28 4.52
N PHE A 72 -0.78 2.69 5.73
CA PHE A 72 -1.27 1.80 6.78
C PHE A 72 -2.76 1.48 6.62
N CYS A 73 -3.20 0.38 7.22
CA CYS A 73 -4.61 0.02 7.26
C CYS A 73 -5.36 0.80 8.35
N ASP A 74 -6.51 1.37 8.00
CA ASP A 74 -7.47 2.01 8.91
C ASP A 74 -8.82 1.29 8.99
N GLY A 75 -8.98 0.17 8.28
CA GLY A 75 -10.22 -0.59 8.25
C GLY A 75 -11.20 -0.21 7.13
N ALA A 76 -10.86 0.75 6.24
CA ALA A 76 -11.73 1.16 5.12
C ALA A 76 -12.25 -0.02 4.28
N HIS A 77 -11.48 -1.10 4.16
CA HIS A 77 -11.85 -2.32 3.43
C HIS A 77 -13.13 -3.01 3.94
N LYS A 78 -13.58 -2.71 5.18
CA LYS A 78 -14.82 -3.26 5.73
C LYS A 78 -16.09 -2.69 5.07
N GLY A 79 -15.98 -1.55 4.39
CA GLY A 79 -17.08 -0.87 3.71
C GLY A 79 -17.00 -0.90 2.17
N LEU A 80 -16.17 -1.76 1.59
CA LEU A 80 -15.95 -1.89 0.14
C LEU A 80 -16.50 -3.20 -0.42
#